data_AF-L1L8W1-F1
#
_entry.id   AF-L1L8W1-F1
#
_cell.length_a   1.000
_cell.length_b   1.000
_cell.length_c   1.000
_cell.angle_alpha   90.00
_cell.angle_beta   90.00
_cell.angle_gamma   90.00
#
_symmetry.space_group_name_H-M   'P 1'
#
loop_
_entity.id
_entity.type
_entity.pdbx_description
1 polymer ?
#
loop_
_entity_poly.entity_id
_entity_poly.type
_entity_poly.pdbx_seq_one_letter_code
_entity_poly.pdbx_strand_id
1 'polypeptide(L)'
;MADIFDAYALADAWDEMFERPGEVRTAYEPVLAALQPIEPAELRFRADQMARAFTDRGVTYAFAGEERPWPLDLVPRILDALEWDLIQRGVAQRVRALEAYLADAYGPCRAFEDGVVPWRLLLNSPHFHRAAHGVEPPGGCASGTSPGSRTPSRRPPRTTRSA
;
A
#
# COMPACT_ATOMS: atom_id res chain seq x y z
N MET A 1 14.37 33.98 -12.22
CA MET A 1 14.62 32.81 -11.36
C MET A 1 13.60 31.79 -11.83
N ALA A 2 14.05 30.66 -12.38
CA ALA A 2 13.13 29.70 -13.00
C ALA A 2 12.36 28.98 -11.89
N ASP A 3 11.04 28.96 -11.98
CA ASP A 3 10.21 28.19 -11.06
C ASP A 3 10.38 26.70 -11.38
N ILE A 4 10.31 25.85 -10.36
CA ILE A 4 10.41 24.41 -10.50
C ILE A 4 9.29 23.81 -11.36
N PHE A 5 8.19 24.55 -11.48
CA PHE A 5 7.03 24.18 -12.30
C PHE A 5 7.02 24.80 -13.70
N ASP A 6 8.01 25.61 -14.08
CA ASP A 6 8.04 26.29 -15.41
C ASP A 6 8.02 25.30 -16.58
N ALA A 7 8.60 24.11 -16.39
CA ALA A 7 8.63 23.03 -17.38
C ALA A 7 7.55 21.95 -17.14
N TYR A 8 6.66 22.17 -16.16
CA TYR A 8 5.64 21.19 -15.80
C TYR A 8 4.45 21.25 -16.76
N ALA A 9 4.26 20.19 -17.54
CA ALA A 9 3.14 20.06 -18.48
C ALA A 9 2.09 19.12 -17.91
N LEU A 10 0.85 19.62 -17.77
CA LEU A 10 -0.27 18.78 -17.38
C LEU A 10 -0.61 17.78 -18.49
N ALA A 11 -0.78 16.52 -18.09
CA ALA A 11 -1.25 15.46 -18.98
C ALA A 11 -2.77 15.51 -19.15
N ASP A 12 -3.30 14.77 -20.14
CA ASP A 12 -4.74 14.54 -20.29
C ASP A 12 -5.23 13.46 -19.28
N ALA A 13 -5.00 13.74 -18.00
CA ALA A 13 -5.33 12.88 -16.88
C ALA A 13 -5.58 13.72 -15.62
N TRP A 14 -6.12 13.09 -14.57
CA TRP A 14 -6.30 13.76 -13.29
C TRP A 14 -4.95 14.06 -12.64
N ASP A 15 -4.72 15.34 -12.33
CA ASP A 15 -3.56 15.81 -11.58
C ASP A 15 -3.97 16.15 -10.14
N GLU A 16 -3.17 15.66 -9.20
CA GLU A 16 -3.43 15.81 -7.76
C GLU A 16 -3.06 17.19 -7.25
N MET A 17 -2.08 17.86 -7.86
CA MET A 17 -1.57 19.15 -7.39
C MET A 17 -2.26 20.32 -8.09
N PHE A 18 -2.48 20.20 -9.40
CA PHE A 18 -3.05 21.26 -10.22
C PHE A 18 -4.43 20.87 -10.75
N GLU A 19 -5.41 21.77 -10.63
CA GLU A 19 -6.70 21.60 -11.32
C GLU A 19 -6.60 22.04 -12.78
N ARG A 20 -5.84 23.11 -13.03
CA ARG A 20 -5.53 23.68 -14.33
C ARG A 20 -4.10 24.24 -14.30
N PRO A 21 -3.48 24.56 -15.46
CA PRO A 21 -2.15 25.15 -15.46
C PRO A 21 -2.10 26.41 -14.57
N GLY A 22 -1.29 26.36 -13.51
CA GLY A 22 -1.15 27.46 -12.54
C GLY A 22 -2.24 27.55 -11.46
N GLU A 23 -3.26 26.69 -11.48
CA GLU A 23 -4.32 26.63 -10.47
C GLU A 23 -4.11 25.42 -9.55
N VAL A 24 -3.61 25.67 -8.34
CA VAL A 24 -3.24 24.63 -7.36
C VAL A 24 -4.44 24.25 -6.51
N ARG A 25 -4.62 22.95 -6.26
CA ARG A 25 -5.67 22.46 -5.36
C ARG A 25 -5.35 22.82 -3.92
N THR A 26 -6.37 23.15 -3.13
CA THR A 26 -6.22 23.57 -1.72
C THR A 26 -5.41 22.59 -0.87
N ALA A 27 -5.57 21.28 -1.07
CA ALA A 27 -4.81 20.26 -0.34
C ALA A 27 -3.29 20.34 -0.58
N TYR A 28 -2.88 20.87 -1.74
CA TYR A 28 -1.49 20.96 -2.19
C TYR A 28 -0.87 22.35 -2.02
N GLU A 29 -1.61 23.37 -1.58
CA GLU A 29 -1.06 24.70 -1.27
C GLU A 29 0.14 24.65 -0.30
N PRO A 30 0.12 23.85 0.79
CA PRO A 30 1.28 23.77 1.69
C PRO A 30 2.50 23.11 1.03
N VAL A 31 2.25 22.15 0.13
CA VAL A 31 3.31 21.46 -0.61
C VAL A 31 3.94 22.43 -1.62
N LEU A 32 3.11 23.18 -2.36
CA LEU A 32 3.59 24.23 -3.26
C LEU A 32 4.44 25.25 -2.50
N ALA A 33 3.95 25.75 -1.36
CA ALA A 33 4.68 26.73 -0.56
C ALA A 33 6.04 26.20 -0.04
N ALA A 34 6.14 24.89 0.22
CA ALA A 34 7.39 24.26 0.62
C ALA A 34 8.35 24.02 -0.56
N LEU A 35 7.84 23.78 -1.76
CA LEU A 35 8.63 23.50 -2.97
C LEU A 35 9.08 24.77 -3.69
N GLN A 36 8.25 25.82 -3.72
CA GLN A 36 8.49 27.09 -4.40
C GLN A 36 9.83 27.77 -4.06
N PRO A 37 10.33 27.77 -2.79
CA PRO A 37 11.63 28.36 -2.49
C PRO A 37 12.83 27.47 -2.87
N ILE A 38 12.61 26.25 -3.36
CA ILE A 38 13.67 25.28 -3.66
C ILE A 38 14.01 25.33 -5.15
N GLU A 39 15.27 25.64 -5.46
CA GLU A 39 15.78 25.59 -6.84
C GLU A 39 15.75 24.14 -7.40
N PRO A 40 15.46 23.94 -8.70
CA PRO A 40 15.37 22.60 -9.29
C PRO A 40 16.62 21.73 -9.10
N ALA A 41 17.81 22.35 -9.09
CA ALA A 41 19.07 21.64 -8.87
C ALA A 41 19.21 21.14 -7.43
N GLU A 42 18.75 21.93 -6.45
CA GLU A 42 18.74 21.56 -5.05
C GLU A 42 17.75 20.43 -4.78
N LEU A 43 16.56 20.45 -5.41
CA LEU A 43 15.61 19.34 -5.26
C LEU A 43 16.17 18.02 -5.79
N ARG A 44 16.82 18.04 -6.96
CA ARG A 44 17.52 16.86 -7.51
C ARG A 44 18.62 16.37 -6.58
N PHE A 45 19.42 17.27 -6.04
CA PHE A 45 20.46 16.92 -5.08
C PHE A 45 19.88 16.23 -3.83
N ARG A 46 18.78 16.75 -3.28
CA ARG A 46 18.08 16.11 -2.15
C ARG A 46 17.53 14.73 -2.49
N ALA A 47 17.02 14.54 -3.70
CA ALA A 47 16.52 13.25 -4.16
C ALA A 47 17.65 12.21 -4.22
N ASP A 48 18.80 12.60 -4.78
CA ASP A 48 19.99 11.74 -4.87
C ASP A 48 20.53 11.38 -3.48
N GLN A 49 20.56 12.35 -2.55
CA GLN A 49 20.96 12.10 -1.16
C GLN A 49 20.01 11.14 -0.45
N MET A 50 18.70 11.28 -0.65
CA MET A 50 17.71 10.36 -0.11
C MET A 50 17.91 8.95 -0.67
N ALA A 51 18.06 8.80 -1.99
CA ALA A 51 18.27 7.51 -2.63
C ALA A 51 19.53 6.78 -2.12
N ARG A 52 20.64 7.52 -1.93
CA ARG A 52 21.86 6.99 -1.32
C ARG A 52 21.64 6.54 0.12
N ALA A 53 20.99 7.37 0.94
CA ALA A 53 20.69 7.03 2.33
C ALA A 53 19.80 5.78 2.47
N PHE A 54 18.90 5.53 1.52
CA PHE A 54 18.09 4.30 1.49
C PHE A 54 18.91 3.07 1.11
N THR A 55 19.80 3.21 0.12
CA THR A 55 20.77 2.16 -0.25
C THR A 55 21.66 1.80 0.94
N ASP A 56 22.24 2.80 1.61
CA ASP A 56 23.17 2.61 2.73
C ASP A 56 22.51 1.93 3.94
N ARG A 57 21.19 2.12 4.10
CA ARG A 57 20.38 1.47 5.14
C ARG A 57 19.89 0.06 4.75
N GLY A 58 20.25 -0.42 3.56
CA GLY A 58 19.83 -1.73 3.07
C GLY A 58 18.34 -1.80 2.74
N VAL A 59 17.68 -0.66 2.48
CA VAL A 59 16.30 -0.63 2.00
C VAL A 59 16.32 -0.90 0.49
N THR A 60 16.57 -2.16 0.14
CA THR A 60 16.61 -2.65 -1.23
C THR A 60 15.44 -3.59 -1.49
N TYR A 61 14.99 -3.66 -2.74
CA TYR A 61 14.07 -4.70 -3.19
C TYR A 61 14.73 -5.49 -4.31
N ALA A 62 14.50 -6.80 -4.31
CA ALA A 62 14.97 -7.68 -5.36
C ALA A 62 13.99 -7.61 -6.54
N PHE A 63 14.46 -7.10 -7.68
CA PHE A 63 13.72 -7.10 -8.93
C PHE A 63 14.53 -7.80 -10.00
N ALA A 64 13.99 -8.87 -10.57
CA ALA A 64 14.66 -9.67 -11.59
C ALA A 64 16.07 -10.19 -11.19
N GLY A 65 16.32 -10.37 -9.89
CA GLY A 65 17.62 -10.84 -9.37
C GLY A 65 18.65 -9.74 -9.11
N GLU A 66 18.32 -8.47 -9.38
CA GLU A 66 19.14 -7.31 -9.01
C GLU A 66 18.57 -6.64 -7.75
N GLU A 67 19.44 -6.28 -6.81
CA GLU A 67 19.07 -5.40 -5.71
C GLU A 67 19.04 -3.95 -6.20
N ARG A 68 17.86 -3.33 -6.10
CA ARG A 68 17.68 -1.91 -6.44
C ARG A 68 17.27 -1.13 -5.20
N PRO A 69 17.73 0.13 -5.05
CA PRO A 69 17.24 1.00 -4.00
C PRO A 69 15.74 1.22 -4.17
N TRP A 70 15.03 1.25 -3.04
CA TRP A 70 13.61 1.57 -3.05
C TRP A 70 13.38 3.00 -3.60
N PRO A 71 12.62 3.17 -4.68
CA PRO A 71 12.36 4.50 -5.22
C PRO A 71 11.40 5.22 -4.27
N LEU A 72 11.89 6.29 -3.64
CA LEU A 72 11.08 7.14 -2.79
C LEU A 72 10.92 8.51 -3.44
N ASP A 73 9.68 8.95 -3.58
CA ASP A 73 9.35 10.29 -4.06
C ASP A 73 9.52 11.30 -2.93
N LEU A 74 10.04 12.47 -3.27
CA LEU A 74 10.14 13.62 -2.35
C LEU A 74 8.81 14.35 -2.21
N VAL A 75 7.97 14.32 -3.24
CA VAL A 75 6.67 14.98 -3.22
C VAL A 75 5.64 14.02 -2.64
N PRO A 76 5.04 14.33 -1.48
CA PRO A 76 4.04 13.46 -0.89
C PRO A 76 2.75 13.50 -1.72
N ARG A 77 2.08 12.35 -1.81
CA ARG A 77 0.69 12.30 -2.27
C ARG A 77 -0.23 12.64 -1.10
N ILE A 78 -0.87 13.80 -1.17
CA ILE A 78 -1.80 14.26 -0.14
C ILE A 78 -3.15 13.60 -0.38
N LEU A 79 -3.74 13.05 0.69
CA LEU A 79 -5.11 12.55 0.71
C LEU A 79 -5.82 13.29 1.83
N ASP A 80 -6.98 13.87 1.52
CA ASP A 80 -7.77 14.53 2.55
C ASP A 80 -8.44 13.52 3.49
N ALA A 81 -8.97 13.99 4.61
CA ALA A 81 -9.57 13.12 5.62
C ALA A 81 -10.84 12.40 5.13
N LEU A 82 -11.62 13.03 4.24
CA LEU A 82 -12.87 12.47 3.72
C LEU A 82 -12.58 11.42 2.65
N GLU A 83 -11.63 11.70 1.75
CA GLU A 83 -11.08 10.76 0.78
C GLU A 83 -10.50 9.53 1.49
N TRP A 84 -9.68 9.75 2.53
CA TRP A 84 -9.10 8.66 3.29
C TRP A 84 -10.16 7.80 3.98
N ASP A 85 -11.18 8.41 4.60
CA ASP A 85 -12.27 7.66 5.22
C ASP A 85 -13.04 6.80 4.21
N LEU A 86 -13.30 7.34 3.01
CA LEU A 86 -13.95 6.60 1.94
C LEU A 86 -13.08 5.42 1.47
N ILE A 87 -11.79 5.67 1.20
CA ILE A 87 -10.83 4.66 0.76
C ILE A 87 -10.71 3.57 1.82
N GLN A 88 -10.52 3.93 3.09
CA GLN A 88 -10.37 2.98 4.18
C GLN A 88 -11.59 2.05 4.28
N ARG A 89 -12.81 2.61 4.23
CA ARG A 89 -14.06 1.82 4.28
C ARG A 89 -14.18 0.92 3.06
N GLY A 90 -13.86 1.41 1.86
CA GLY A 90 -13.89 0.64 0.63
C GLY A 90 -12.90 -0.52 0.64
N VAL A 91 -11.65 -0.27 1.06
CA VAL A 91 -10.62 -1.30 1.18
C VAL A 91 -11.02 -2.36 2.20
N ALA A 92 -11.50 -1.97 3.38
CA ALA A 92 -11.95 -2.91 4.40
C ALA A 92 -13.15 -3.76 3.95
N GLN A 93 -14.08 -3.17 3.18
CA GLN A 93 -15.19 -3.91 2.58
C GLN A 93 -14.69 -4.90 1.52
N ARG A 94 -13.76 -4.49 0.65
CA ARG A 94 -13.23 -5.34 -0.41
C ARG A 94 -12.40 -6.50 0.13
N VAL A 95 -11.59 -6.27 1.16
CA VAL A 95 -10.83 -7.34 1.83
C VAL A 95 -11.80 -8.39 2.37
N ARG A 96 -12.84 -7.99 3.11
CA ARG A 96 -13.84 -8.94 3.63
C ARG A 96 -14.53 -9.75 2.53
N ALA A 97 -14.86 -9.10 1.42
CA ALA A 97 -15.46 -9.78 0.27
C ALA A 97 -14.50 -10.78 -0.38
N LEU A 98 -13.22 -10.42 -0.54
CA LEU A 98 -12.20 -11.30 -1.10
C LEU A 98 -11.90 -12.49 -0.18
N GLU A 99 -11.84 -12.28 1.13
CA GLU A 99 -11.69 -13.36 2.12
C GLU A 99 -12.88 -14.33 2.07
N ALA A 100 -14.10 -13.82 2.05
CA ALA A 100 -15.30 -14.65 1.93
C ALA A 100 -15.34 -15.40 0.59
N TYR A 101 -14.92 -14.75 -0.50
CA TYR A 101 -14.81 -15.39 -1.81
C TYR A 101 -13.78 -16.54 -1.80
N LEU A 102 -12.60 -16.34 -1.22
CA LEU A 102 -11.59 -17.40 -1.13
C LEU A 102 -12.07 -18.56 -0.27
N ALA A 103 -12.71 -18.28 0.87
CA ALA A 103 -13.29 -19.31 1.73
C ALA A 103 -14.39 -20.11 1.02
N ASP A 104 -15.22 -19.44 0.22
CA ASP A 104 -16.26 -20.10 -0.56
C ASP A 104 -15.67 -20.92 -1.72
N ALA A 105 -14.74 -20.35 -2.49
CA ALA A 105 -14.10 -21.00 -3.64
C ALA A 105 -13.27 -22.23 -3.27
N TYR A 106 -12.66 -22.25 -2.09
CA TYR A 106 -11.92 -23.41 -1.57
C TYR A 106 -12.74 -24.29 -0.61
N GLY A 107 -14.00 -23.93 -0.36
CA GLY A 107 -14.91 -24.65 0.52
C GLY A 107 -16.23 -25.00 -0.18
N PRO A 108 -17.38 -24.48 0.27
CA PRO A 108 -18.70 -24.94 -0.19
C PRO A 108 -19.09 -24.48 -1.60
N CYS A 109 -18.35 -23.58 -2.24
CA CYS A 109 -18.58 -23.09 -3.61
C CYS A 109 -19.99 -22.53 -3.89
N ARG A 110 -20.66 -21.94 -2.90
CA ARG A 110 -22.06 -21.47 -3.01
C ARG A 110 -22.23 -20.40 -4.08
N ALA A 111 -21.31 -19.43 -4.16
CA ALA A 111 -21.38 -18.37 -5.16
C ALA A 111 -21.31 -18.90 -6.60
N PHE A 112 -20.76 -20.11 -6.79
CA PHE A 112 -20.69 -20.77 -8.08
C PHE A 112 -21.90 -21.66 -8.34
N GLU A 113 -22.38 -22.38 -7.32
CA GLU A 113 -23.64 -23.14 -7.36
C GLU A 113 -24.84 -22.23 -7.65
N ASP A 114 -24.88 -21.05 -7.02
CA ASP A 114 -25.92 -20.02 -7.19
C ASP A 114 -25.78 -19.23 -8.50
N GLY A 115 -24.71 -19.46 -9.27
CA GLY A 115 -24.47 -18.82 -10.57
C GLY A 115 -24.04 -17.34 -10.51
N VAL A 116 -23.76 -16.80 -9.32
CA VAL A 116 -23.23 -15.43 -9.14
C VAL A 116 -21.84 -15.30 -9.78
N VAL A 117 -20.99 -16.32 -9.62
CA VAL A 117 -19.68 -16.41 -10.27
C VAL A 117 -19.65 -17.62 -11.21
N PRO A 118 -19.32 -17.45 -12.50
CA PRO A 118 -19.23 -18.57 -13.43
C PRO A 118 -18.11 -19.55 -13.04
N TRP A 119 -18.42 -20.85 -12.95
CA TRP A 119 -17.47 -21.93 -12.68
C TRP A 119 -16.22 -21.90 -13.56
N ARG A 120 -16.37 -21.51 -14.83
CA ARG A 120 -15.25 -21.40 -15.78
C ARG A 120 -14.13 -20.46 -15.30
N LEU A 121 -14.45 -19.44 -14.51
CA LEU A 121 -13.46 -18.48 -14.00
C LEU A 121 -12.59 -19.11 -12.90
N LEU A 122 -13.16 -20.01 -12.09
CA LEU A 122 -12.41 -20.69 -11.05
C LEU A 122 -11.58 -21.84 -11.64
N LEU A 123 -12.22 -22.73 -12.39
CA LEU A 123 -11.61 -23.98 -12.85
C LEU A 123 -10.49 -23.78 -13.88
N ASN A 124 -10.54 -22.70 -14.66
CA ASN A 124 -9.52 -22.38 -15.67
C ASN A 124 -8.44 -21.41 -15.16
N SER A 125 -8.54 -20.96 -13.90
CA SER A 125 -7.54 -20.06 -13.34
C SER A 125 -6.23 -20.82 -13.07
N PRO A 126 -5.07 -20.35 -13.57
CA PRO A 126 -3.77 -20.95 -13.25
C PRO A 126 -3.40 -20.76 -11.77
N HIS A 127 -4.09 -19.86 -11.06
CA HIS A 127 -3.87 -19.55 -9.65
C HIS A 127 -4.88 -20.27 -8.73
N PHE A 128 -5.73 -21.15 -9.27
CA PHE A 128 -6.59 -22.00 -8.45
C PHE A 128 -5.86 -23.29 -8.07
N HIS A 129 -5.50 -23.40 -6.80
CA HIS A 129 -4.71 -24.52 -6.29
C HIS A 129 -5.62 -25.58 -5.67
N ARG A 130 -6.02 -26.59 -6.45
CA ARG A 130 -6.93 -27.66 -6.00
C ARG A 130 -6.48 -28.35 -4.70
N ALA A 131 -5.18 -28.41 -4.44
CA ALA A 131 -4.62 -28.97 -3.21
C ALA A 131 -5.00 -28.19 -1.93
N ALA A 132 -5.41 -26.93 -2.06
CA ALA A 132 -5.85 -26.09 -0.96
C ALA A 132 -7.35 -26.23 -0.65
N HIS A 133 -8.10 -27.04 -1.41
CA HIS A 133 -9.51 -27.25 -1.16
C HIS A 133 -9.74 -27.95 0.19
N GLY A 134 -10.64 -27.41 1.01
CA GLY A 134 -10.94 -27.89 2.36
C GLY A 134 -9.87 -27.54 3.42
N VAL A 135 -8.82 -26.80 3.06
CA VAL A 135 -7.85 -26.31 4.05
C VAL A 135 -8.42 -25.09 4.74
N GLU A 136 -8.59 -25.17 6.07
CA GLU A 136 -8.99 -24.04 6.89
C GLU A 136 -7.75 -23.28 7.40
N PRO A 137 -7.55 -22.01 7.01
CA PRO A 137 -6.46 -21.20 7.51
C PRO A 137 -6.65 -20.88 9.00
N PRO A 138 -5.58 -20.84 9.81
CA PRO A 138 -5.67 -20.41 11.20
C PRO A 138 -6.18 -18.97 11.29
N GLY A 139 -7.26 -18.76 12.06
CA GLY A 139 -7.93 -17.46 12.21
C GLY A 139 -9.07 -17.19 11.22
N GLY A 140 -9.40 -18.15 10.33
CA GLY A 140 -10.53 -18.02 9.39
C GLY A 140 -10.31 -17.02 8.24
N CYS A 141 -9.08 -16.50 8.11
CA CYS A 141 -8.66 -15.60 7.03
C CYS A 141 -7.64 -16.28 6.13
N ALA A 142 -7.96 -16.39 4.83
CA ALA A 142 -7.11 -16.97 3.80
C ALA A 142 -5.82 -16.17 3.56
N SER A 143 -5.83 -14.84 3.77
CA SER A 143 -4.61 -14.02 3.62
C SER A 143 -3.61 -14.12 4.78
N GLY A 144 -3.91 -14.87 5.85
CA GLY A 144 -3.02 -14.98 7.02
C GLY A 144 -2.85 -13.67 7.80
N THR A 145 -3.68 -12.65 7.54
CA THR A 145 -3.62 -11.37 8.26
C THR A 145 -4.29 -11.51 9.63
N SER A 146 -3.59 -12.13 10.58
CA SER A 146 -4.05 -12.19 11.97
C SER A 146 -4.08 -10.76 12.54
N PRO A 147 -5.25 -10.22 12.95
CA PRO A 147 -5.30 -8.94 13.62
C PRO A 147 -4.78 -9.13 15.05
N GLY A 148 -3.47 -8.92 15.22
CA GLY A 148 -2.85 -8.63 16.51
C GLY A 148 -3.15 -9.64 17.63
N SER A 149 -2.55 -10.84 17.55
CA SER A 149 -2.30 -11.61 18.76
C SER A 149 -1.24 -10.87 19.60
N ARG A 150 -1.65 -9.92 20.45
CA ARG A 150 -0.84 -9.47 21.57
C ARG A 150 -0.71 -10.66 22.52
N THR A 151 0.34 -11.44 22.34
CA THR A 151 0.79 -12.41 23.34
C THR A 151 1.10 -11.62 24.61
N PRO A 152 0.41 -11.84 25.73
CA PRO A 152 0.81 -11.21 26.98
C PRO A 152 2.14 -11.84 27.38
N SER A 153 3.19 -11.01 27.41
CA SER A 153 4.50 -11.35 27.96
C SER A 153 4.32 -11.86 29.40
N ARG A 154 4.39 -13.19 29.58
CA ARG A 154 4.56 -13.80 30.90
C ARG A 154 5.97 -13.50 31.38
N ARG A 155 6.12 -12.41 32.13
CA ARG A 155 7.32 -12.13 32.93
C ARG A 155 7.38 -13.16 34.08
N PRO A 156 8.46 -13.93 34.24
CA PRO A 156 8.58 -14.80 35.41
C PRO A 156 8.84 -13.97 36.68
N PRO A 157 8.39 -14.45 37.86
CA PRO A 157 8.55 -13.72 39.12
C PRO A 157 10.02 -13.62 39.52
N ARG A 158 10.45 -12.40 39.88
CA ARG A 158 11.75 -12.15 40.52
C ARG A 158 11.77 -12.81 41.88
N THR A 159 12.57 -13.85 42.04
CA THR A 159 12.97 -14.37 43.35
C THR A 159 13.95 -13.38 43.99
N THR A 160 13.49 -12.67 45.00
CA THR A 160 14.37 -11.99 45.96
C THR A 160 15.11 -13.04 46.77
N ARG A 161 16.42 -13.19 46.55
CA ARG A 161 17.28 -13.93 47.46
C ARG A 161 18.06 -12.93 48.30
N SER A 162 17.67 -12.86 49.57
CA SER A 162 18.38 -12.17 50.64
C SER A 162 19.50 -13.09 51.13
N ALA A 163 20.74 -12.61 51.13
CA ALA A 163 21.84 -12.97 52.02
C ALA A 163 22.99 -11.99 51.78
#